data_AF-A0A8R7K1C9-F1
#
_entry.id   AF-A0A8R7K1C9-F1
#
_cell.length_a   1.000
_cell.length_b   1.000
_cell.length_c   1.000
_cell.angle_alpha   90.00
_cell.angle_beta   90.00
_cell.angle_gamma   90.00
#
_symmetry.space_group_name_H-M   'P 1'
#
loop_
_entity.id
_entity.type
_entity.pdbx_description
1 polymer ?
#
loop_
_entity_poly.entity_id
_entity_poly.type
_entity_poly.pdbx_seq_one_letter_code
_entity_poly.pdbx_strand_id
1 'polypeptide(L)'
;MYNDVDMVWLADPFPYLVGNHEVYFMDDMSEVKPLNHSHALPPPGKKGRPYICSCMIFLQPTEGAKLLMRKWIEELKEQPWSRKAKSNDQPAFNWALLKTTGQVDVYLLPQSAFPTGGLYFKNKTWVKETKGKHVIIHNNYITGFEKKIKRFRDHKLWLVDEHSDESPLGKI
;
A
#
# COMPACT_ATOMS: atom_id res chain seq x y z
N MET A 1 8.65 9.31 2.50
CA MET A 1 7.98 8.06 2.08
C MET A 1 7.79 7.21 3.33
N TYR A 2 6.61 6.64 3.51
CA TYR A 2 6.28 5.68 4.57
C TYR A 2 6.06 4.31 3.93
N ASN A 3 6.50 3.23 4.57
CA ASN A 3 6.11 1.87 4.19
C ASN A 3 6.03 0.91 5.40
N ASP A 4 5.23 -0.14 5.26
CA ASP A 4 5.13 -1.23 6.23
C ASP A 4 6.36 -2.14 6.18
N VAL A 5 6.64 -2.83 7.29
CA VAL A 5 7.82 -3.69 7.45
C VAL A 5 7.75 -4.99 6.66
N ASP A 6 6.56 -5.42 6.23
CA ASP A 6 6.36 -6.64 5.45
C ASP A 6 6.12 -6.34 3.97
N MET A 7 6.89 -5.40 3.43
CA MET A 7 6.96 -5.12 2.00
C MET A 7 8.33 -5.52 1.46
N VAL A 8 8.37 -6.00 0.22
CA VAL A 8 9.64 -6.27 -0.48
C VAL A 8 9.77 -5.31 -1.66
N TRP A 9 10.94 -4.68 -1.75
CA TRP A 9 11.29 -3.73 -2.80
C TRP A 9 12.15 -4.46 -3.83
N LEU A 10 11.70 -4.45 -5.09
CA LEU A 10 12.35 -5.15 -6.20
C LEU A 10 12.95 -4.18 -7.22
N ALA A 11 12.53 -2.92 -7.21
CA ALA A 11 13.02 -1.86 -8.09
C ALA A 11 12.83 -0.48 -7.45
N ASP A 12 13.37 0.55 -8.11
CA ASP A 12 13.17 1.95 -7.75
C ASP A 12 11.68 2.35 -7.94
N PRO A 13 10.97 2.81 -6.89
CA PRO A 13 9.59 3.30 -7.02
C PRO A 13 9.47 4.73 -7.55
N PHE A 14 10.53 5.55 -7.50
CA PHE A 14 10.47 6.97 -7.86
C PHE A 14 10.02 7.25 -9.30
N PRO A 15 10.36 6.43 -10.32
CA PRO A 15 9.83 6.57 -11.68
C PRO A 15 8.29 6.52 -11.79
N TYR A 16 7.60 5.97 -10.79
CA TYR A 16 6.13 5.89 -10.76
C TYR A 16 5.47 7.09 -10.06
N LEU A 17 6.26 7.95 -9.40
CA LEU A 17 5.78 9.16 -8.74
C LEU A 17 5.70 10.33 -9.74
N VAL A 18 4.92 10.14 -10.79
CA VAL A 18 4.74 11.09 -11.90
C VAL A 18 3.72 12.19 -11.54
N GLY A 19 3.70 13.30 -12.28
CA GLY A 19 2.62 14.29 -12.20
C GLY A 19 2.66 15.27 -11.02
N ASN A 20 3.65 15.18 -10.12
CA ASN A 20 3.81 16.06 -8.94
C ASN A 20 2.56 16.13 -8.03
N HIS A 21 1.84 15.02 -7.89
CA HIS A 21 0.70 14.91 -6.99
C HIS A 21 1.14 15.05 -5.52
N GLU A 22 0.22 15.45 -4.65
CA GLU A 22 0.55 15.66 -3.24
C GLU A 22 0.72 14.35 -2.47
N VAL A 23 -0.06 13.32 -2.84
CA VAL A 23 -0.11 12.03 -2.14
C VAL A 23 -0.18 10.87 -3.12
N TYR A 24 0.67 9.87 -2.94
CA TYR A 24 0.64 8.62 -3.70
C TYR A 24 0.39 7.44 -2.76
N PHE A 25 -0.46 6.51 -3.16
CA PHE A 25 -0.82 5.34 -2.36
C PHE A 25 -1.11 4.12 -3.22
N MET A 26 -1.14 2.95 -2.57
CA MET A 26 -1.44 1.68 -3.21
C MET A 26 -2.91 1.30 -3.05
N ASP A 27 -3.44 0.58 -4.03
CA ASP A 27 -4.74 -0.07 -3.89
C ASP A 27 -4.69 -1.16 -2.80
N ASP A 28 -5.80 -1.41 -2.09
CA ASP A 28 -5.93 -2.58 -1.22
C ASP A 28 -6.80 -3.69 -1.86
N MET A 29 -7.37 -3.46 -3.04
CA MET A 29 -8.22 -4.44 -3.72
C MET A 29 -7.40 -5.57 -4.39
N SER A 30 -8.00 -6.76 -4.46
CA SER A 30 -7.47 -7.91 -5.22
C SER A 30 -8.08 -8.04 -6.61
N GLU A 31 -9.08 -7.21 -6.92
CA GLU A 31 -9.69 -7.15 -8.26
C GLU A 31 -8.71 -6.48 -9.22
N VAL A 32 -8.45 -7.13 -10.36
CA VAL A 32 -7.50 -6.67 -11.36
C VAL A 32 -8.05 -5.42 -12.05
N LYS A 33 -7.29 -4.32 -11.96
CA LYS A 33 -7.53 -3.12 -12.75
C LYS A 33 -6.86 -3.23 -14.13
N PRO A 34 -7.48 -2.70 -15.21
CA PRO A 34 -6.81 -2.55 -16.49
C PRO A 34 -5.51 -1.74 -16.37
N LEU A 35 -4.52 -1.98 -17.22
CA LEU A 35 -3.23 -1.27 -17.14
C LEU A 35 -3.36 0.25 -17.32
N ASN A 36 -4.40 0.72 -18.01
CA ASN A 36 -4.73 2.12 -18.23
C ASN A 36 -5.85 2.62 -17.29
N HIS A 37 -5.96 2.06 -16.08
CA HIS A 37 -6.96 2.49 -15.10
C HIS A 37 -6.76 3.95 -14.68
N SER A 38 -7.84 4.58 -14.20
CA SER A 38 -7.75 5.90 -13.58
C SER A 38 -6.85 5.87 -12.34
N HIS A 39 -6.00 6.87 -12.20
CA HIS A 39 -5.16 7.10 -11.02
C HIS A 39 -5.87 7.94 -9.94
N ALA A 40 -7.13 8.35 -10.17
CA ALA A 40 -7.91 9.02 -9.15
C ALA A 40 -8.26 8.10 -7.98
N LEU A 41 -8.69 8.69 -6.86
CA LEU A 41 -9.26 7.95 -5.74
C LEU A 41 -10.46 7.10 -6.21
N PRO A 42 -10.46 5.77 -5.98
CA PRO A 42 -11.59 4.93 -6.32
C PRO A 42 -12.86 5.35 -5.58
N PRO A 43 -14.05 5.13 -6.16
CA PRO A 43 -15.29 5.42 -5.47
C PRO A 43 -15.41 4.61 -4.18
N PRO A 44 -16.18 5.10 -3.18
CA PRO A 44 -16.46 4.35 -1.97
C PRO A 44 -17.08 2.98 -2.28
N GLY A 45 -16.61 1.93 -1.60
CA GLY A 45 -17.25 0.62 -1.70
C GLY A 45 -18.31 0.40 -0.61
N LYS A 46 -18.59 -0.87 -0.29
CA LYS A 46 -19.73 -1.26 0.59
C LYS A 46 -19.74 -0.61 1.98
N LYS A 47 -18.60 -0.19 2.50
CA LYS A 47 -18.48 0.47 3.81
C LYS A 47 -18.56 2.00 3.75
N GLY A 48 -18.95 2.58 2.61
CA GLY A 48 -19.07 4.02 2.43
C GLY A 48 -17.73 4.77 2.36
N ARG A 49 -16.62 4.05 2.18
CA ARG A 49 -15.27 4.60 2.02
C ARG A 49 -14.47 3.83 0.97
N PRO A 50 -13.40 4.40 0.41
CA PRO A 50 -12.49 3.68 -0.49
C PRO A 50 -11.76 2.53 0.23
N TYR A 51 -11.05 1.74 -0.56
CA TYR A 51 -10.22 0.60 -0.13
C TYR A 51 -8.77 0.77 -0.62
N ILE A 52 -8.09 1.72 0.01
CA ILE A 52 -6.68 2.05 -0.20
C ILE A 52 -5.83 1.44 0.91
N CYS A 53 -4.64 0.94 0.55
CA CYS A 53 -3.63 0.46 1.49
C CYS A 53 -2.94 1.66 2.13
N SER A 54 -2.87 1.72 3.45
CA SER A 54 -2.05 2.71 4.18
C SER A 54 -0.57 2.32 4.24
N CYS A 55 -0.22 1.24 3.57
CA CYS A 55 0.97 0.43 3.79
C CYS A 55 2.20 0.97 3.07
N MET A 56 2.01 1.74 2.00
CA MET A 56 3.03 2.59 1.40
C MET A 56 2.35 3.89 1.02
N ILE A 57 2.92 5.00 1.49
CA ILE A 57 2.41 6.33 1.20
C ILE A 57 3.61 7.23 0.89
N PHE A 58 3.57 7.88 -0.26
CA PHE A 58 4.47 8.98 -0.56
C PHE A 58 3.71 10.30 -0.41
N LEU A 59 4.26 11.23 0.36
CA LEU A 59 3.67 12.53 0.66
C LEU A 59 4.68 13.59 0.25
N GLN A 60 4.27 14.52 -0.61
CA GLN A 60 4.97 15.77 -0.81
C GLN A 60 4.71 16.68 0.41
N PRO A 61 5.64 17.56 0.80
CA PRO A 61 5.48 18.44 1.96
C PRO A 61 4.54 19.64 1.69
N THR A 62 3.39 19.41 1.07
CA THR A 62 2.40 20.43 0.68
C THR A 62 1.32 20.63 1.75
N GLU A 63 0.53 21.70 1.61
CA GLU A 63 -0.59 21.95 2.53
C GLU A 63 -1.73 20.91 2.39
N GLY A 64 -1.98 20.36 1.20
CA GLY A 64 -2.96 19.29 1.01
C GLY A 64 -2.52 17.97 1.64
N ALA A 65 -1.25 17.59 1.49
CA ALA A 65 -0.71 16.41 2.19
C ALA A 65 -0.78 16.57 3.72
N LYS A 66 -0.43 17.77 4.25
CA LYS A 66 -0.59 18.07 5.68
C LYS A 66 -2.06 18.03 6.12
N LEU A 67 -2.99 18.51 5.29
CA LEU A 67 -4.42 18.43 5.55
C LEU A 67 -4.89 16.97 5.66
N LEU A 68 -4.46 16.10 4.73
CA LEU A 68 -4.76 14.67 4.79
C LEU A 68 -4.21 14.05 6.08
N MET A 69 -2.96 14.35 6.45
CA MET A 69 -2.35 13.83 7.68
C MET A 69 -3.10 14.29 8.95
N ARG A 70 -3.49 15.56 9.04
CA ARG A 70 -4.31 16.06 10.16
C ARG A 70 -5.65 15.33 10.23
N LYS A 71 -6.32 15.16 9.10
CA LYS A 71 -7.60 14.45 9.03
C LYS A 71 -7.44 12.97 9.43
N TRP A 72 -6.34 12.33 9.01
CA TRP A 72 -6.04 10.96 9.41
C TRP A 72 -5.82 10.82 10.93
N ILE A 73 -5.10 11.77 11.54
CA ILE A 73 -4.92 11.83 13.00
C ILE A 73 -6.27 11.99 13.72
N GLU A 74 -7.16 12.84 13.21
CA GLU A 74 -8.53 13.00 13.75
C GLU A 74 -9.32 11.68 13.67
N GLU A 75 -9.33 11.03 12.50
CA GLU A 75 -10.00 9.73 12.29
C GLU A 75 -9.44 8.62 13.19
N LEU A 76 -8.13 8.62 13.44
CA LEU A 76 -7.47 7.69 14.33
C LEU A 76 -7.84 7.90 15.81
N LYS A 77 -8.12 9.15 16.20
CA LYS A 77 -8.50 9.51 17.58
C LYS A 77 -9.98 9.26 17.85
N GLU A 78 -10.85 9.71 16.94
CA GLU A 78 -12.30 9.63 17.11
C GLU A 78 -12.86 8.25 16.79
N GLN A 79 -12.35 7.62 15.73
CA GLN A 79 -12.78 6.31 15.22
C GLN A 79 -14.32 6.10 15.19
N PRO A 80 -15.12 7.05 14.67
CA PRO A 80 -16.59 6.96 14.72
C PRO A 80 -17.15 5.74 13.97
N TRP A 81 -16.34 5.16 13.09
CA TRP A 81 -16.62 3.97 12.28
C TRP A 81 -16.21 2.64 12.96
N SER A 82 -15.67 2.67 14.18
CA SER A 82 -15.24 1.49 14.93
C SER A 82 -15.92 1.42 16.30
N ARG A 83 -16.33 0.21 16.70
CA ARG A 83 -16.76 -0.07 18.09
C ARG A 83 -15.64 -0.66 18.95
N LYS A 84 -14.43 -0.83 18.40
CA LYS A 84 -13.31 -1.52 19.05
C LYS A 84 -12.35 -0.51 19.66
N ALA A 85 -11.80 -0.84 20.83
CA ALA A 85 -10.82 0.01 21.53
C ALA A 85 -9.44 0.08 20.85
N LYS A 86 -9.11 -0.86 19.95
CA LYS A 86 -7.85 -0.85 19.19
C LYS A 86 -8.07 -0.25 17.81
N SER A 87 -7.37 0.86 17.58
CA SER A 87 -7.33 1.56 16.30
C SER A 87 -6.70 0.71 15.21
N ASN A 88 -7.19 0.89 13.98
CA ASN A 88 -6.57 0.39 12.77
C ASN A 88 -6.36 1.61 11.86
N ASP A 89 -5.13 1.77 11.37
CA ASP A 89 -4.69 2.91 10.60
C ASP A 89 -5.34 2.98 9.21
N GLN A 90 -5.54 1.83 8.54
CA GLN A 90 -6.06 1.79 7.18
C GLN A 90 -7.51 2.29 7.07
N PRO A 91 -8.48 1.87 7.92
CA PRO A 91 -9.81 2.46 7.90
C PRO A 91 -9.84 3.96 8.16
N ALA A 92 -9.05 4.44 9.12
CA ALA A 92 -8.93 5.86 9.41
C ALA A 92 -8.42 6.63 8.20
N PHE A 93 -7.39 6.09 7.53
CA PHE A 93 -6.80 6.70 6.34
C PHE A 93 -7.81 6.82 5.20
N ASN A 94 -8.60 5.77 4.96
CA ASN A 94 -9.62 5.77 3.92
C ASN A 94 -10.75 6.77 4.18
N TRP A 95 -11.14 6.97 5.45
CA TRP A 95 -12.09 8.03 5.80
C TRP A 95 -11.49 9.42 5.62
N ALA A 96 -10.22 9.59 5.98
CA ALA A 96 -9.52 10.85 5.77
C ALA A 96 -9.46 11.20 4.27
N LEU A 97 -9.04 10.26 3.41
CA LEU A 97 -9.04 10.41 1.96
C LEU A 97 -10.42 10.83 1.42
N LEU A 98 -11.48 10.17 1.88
CA LEU A 98 -12.84 10.50 1.46
C LEU A 98 -13.21 11.94 1.86
N LYS A 99 -12.95 12.33 3.12
CA LYS A 99 -13.28 13.66 3.65
C LYS A 99 -12.47 14.79 3.01
N THR A 100 -11.31 14.49 2.42
CA THR A 100 -10.47 15.45 1.71
C THR A 100 -10.58 15.35 0.19
N THR A 101 -11.57 14.60 -0.33
CA THR A 101 -11.81 14.50 -1.78
C THR A 101 -12.01 15.88 -2.39
N GLY A 102 -11.31 16.17 -3.48
CA GLY A 102 -11.36 17.47 -4.16
C GLY A 102 -10.56 18.58 -3.48
N GLN A 103 -9.97 18.34 -2.31
CA GLN A 103 -9.09 19.29 -1.61
C GLN A 103 -7.62 18.87 -1.65
N VAL A 104 -7.35 17.58 -1.83
CA VAL A 104 -6.01 17.01 -1.86
C VAL A 104 -5.83 16.29 -3.19
N ASP A 105 -4.75 16.60 -3.89
CA ASP A 105 -4.40 15.92 -5.13
C ASP A 105 -3.73 14.58 -4.84
N VAL A 106 -4.34 13.51 -5.32
CA VAL A 106 -4.00 12.14 -4.97
C VAL A 106 -3.76 11.29 -6.20
N TYR A 107 -2.87 10.30 -6.05
CA TYR A 107 -2.49 9.40 -7.12
C TYR A 107 -2.47 7.94 -6.65
N LEU A 108 -3.35 7.14 -7.23
CA LEU A 108 -3.39 5.70 -7.06
C LEU A 108 -2.29 5.03 -7.90
N LEU A 109 -1.31 4.44 -7.24
CA LEU A 109 -0.24 3.71 -7.89
C LEU A 109 -0.76 2.45 -8.62
N PRO A 110 -0.19 2.10 -9.78
CA PRO A 110 -0.68 0.99 -10.58
C PRO A 110 -0.44 -0.37 -9.91
N GLN A 111 -1.47 -1.21 -9.85
CA GLN A 111 -1.40 -2.54 -9.24
C GLN A 111 -0.27 -3.41 -9.83
N SER A 112 0.04 -3.24 -11.13
CA SER A 112 1.12 -4.01 -11.80
C SER A 112 2.52 -3.76 -11.23
N ALA A 113 2.76 -2.56 -10.67
CA ALA A 113 4.00 -2.24 -9.97
C ALA A 113 3.87 -2.35 -8.46
N PHE A 114 2.68 -2.07 -7.92
CA PHE A 114 2.44 -2.01 -6.48
C PHE A 114 1.30 -2.94 -6.06
N PRO A 115 1.43 -4.27 -6.21
CA PRO A 115 0.34 -5.19 -5.90
C PRO A 115 0.19 -5.41 -4.39
N THR A 116 -1.06 -5.63 -4.00
CA THR A 116 -1.38 -6.23 -2.70
C THR A 116 -0.98 -7.70 -2.68
N GLY A 117 -0.77 -8.24 -1.48
CA GLY A 117 -0.58 -9.67 -1.29
C GLY A 117 -1.83 -10.47 -1.64
N GLY A 118 -3.02 -9.88 -1.52
CA GLY A 118 -4.27 -10.48 -1.96
C GLY A 118 -4.28 -10.74 -3.47
N LEU A 119 -3.74 -9.82 -4.27
CA LEU A 119 -3.60 -9.95 -5.71
C LEU A 119 -2.40 -10.84 -6.09
N TYR A 120 -1.19 -10.48 -5.66
CA TYR A 120 0.06 -11.12 -6.07
C TYR A 120 0.09 -12.61 -5.69
N PHE A 121 -0.22 -12.97 -4.44
CA PHE A 121 -0.06 -14.36 -3.99
C PHE A 121 -1.22 -15.29 -4.39
N LYS A 122 -2.34 -14.75 -4.90
CA LYS A 122 -3.53 -15.56 -5.23
C LYS A 122 -3.78 -15.66 -6.74
N ASN A 123 -3.40 -14.64 -7.53
CA ASN A 123 -3.68 -14.63 -8.97
C ASN A 123 -2.42 -14.94 -9.79
N LYS A 124 -2.16 -16.23 -10.01
CA LYS A 124 -0.97 -16.71 -10.75
C LYS A 124 -0.94 -16.22 -12.20
N THR A 125 -2.09 -16.15 -12.86
CA THR A 125 -2.18 -15.68 -14.25
C THR A 125 -1.75 -14.23 -14.36
N TRP A 126 -2.32 -13.37 -13.51
CA TRP A 126 -1.97 -11.95 -13.48
C TRP A 126 -0.48 -11.74 -13.19
N VAL A 127 0.08 -12.42 -12.18
CA VAL A 127 1.52 -12.31 -11.85
C VAL A 127 2.42 -12.71 -13.02
N LYS A 128 2.01 -13.72 -13.81
CA LYS A 128 2.74 -14.13 -15.01
C LYS A 128 2.67 -13.05 -16.08
N GLU A 129 1.52 -12.44 -16.29
CA GLU A 129 1.29 -11.39 -17.29
C GLU A 129 1.96 -10.05 -16.93
N THR A 130 2.12 -9.75 -15.64
CA THR A 130 2.79 -8.56 -15.13
C THR A 130 4.24 -8.80 -14.71
N LYS A 131 4.80 -9.97 -15.04
CA LYS A 131 6.20 -10.31 -14.71
C LYS A 131 7.15 -9.22 -15.21
N GLY A 132 8.07 -8.81 -14.33
CA GLY A 132 9.04 -7.74 -14.61
C GLY A 132 8.54 -6.32 -14.37
N LYS A 133 7.26 -6.12 -14.02
CA LYS A 133 6.70 -4.81 -13.68
C LYS A 133 6.62 -4.52 -12.18
N HIS A 134 6.69 -5.55 -11.34
CA HIS A 134 6.53 -5.43 -9.89
C HIS A 134 7.70 -4.63 -9.28
N VAL A 135 7.37 -3.62 -8.48
CA VAL A 135 8.32 -2.69 -7.85
C VAL A 135 8.33 -2.86 -6.34
N ILE A 136 7.16 -2.80 -5.70
CA ILE A 136 7.01 -3.10 -4.27
C ILE A 136 5.82 -4.03 -4.09
N ILE A 137 6.05 -5.19 -3.46
CA ILE A 137 5.00 -6.18 -3.16
C ILE A 137 4.70 -6.15 -1.67
N HIS A 138 3.42 -6.00 -1.31
CA HIS A 138 2.99 -6.04 0.08
C HIS A 138 2.58 -7.46 0.52
N ASN A 139 3.07 -7.92 1.68
CA ASN A 139 2.69 -9.19 2.31
C ASN A 139 1.39 -9.10 3.15
N ASN A 140 0.41 -8.28 2.78
CA ASN A 140 -0.90 -8.25 3.44
C ASN A 140 -1.81 -9.44 3.06
N TYR A 141 -3.02 -9.48 3.62
CA TYR A 141 -3.96 -10.61 3.53
C TYR A 141 -3.49 -11.92 4.19
N ILE A 142 -2.49 -11.83 5.08
CA ILE A 142 -2.04 -12.92 5.94
C ILE A 142 -1.63 -12.34 7.31
N THR A 143 -1.86 -13.10 8.38
CA THR A 143 -1.55 -12.67 9.75
C THR A 143 -0.58 -13.65 10.41
N GLY A 144 0.38 -13.13 11.17
CA GLY A 144 1.37 -13.91 11.91
C GLY A 144 2.76 -13.84 11.25
N PHE A 145 3.77 -13.59 12.07
CA PHE A 145 5.17 -13.41 11.65
C PHE A 145 5.70 -14.60 10.85
N GLU A 146 5.62 -15.81 11.42
CA GLU A 146 6.09 -17.04 10.76
C GLU A 146 5.40 -17.29 9.41
N LYS A 147 4.10 -17.03 9.32
CA LYS A 147 3.34 -17.21 8.08
C LYS A 147 3.76 -16.21 7.01
N LYS A 148 4.04 -14.96 7.41
CA LYS A 148 4.55 -13.91 6.50
C LYS A 148 5.93 -14.27 5.97
N ILE A 149 6.86 -14.67 6.84
CA ILE A 149 8.21 -15.10 6.44
C ILE A 149 8.13 -16.31 5.52
N LYS A 150 7.37 -17.34 5.91
CA LYS A 150 7.21 -18.55 5.09
C LYS A 150 6.68 -18.19 3.69
N ARG A 151 5.67 -17.33 3.58
CA ARG A 151 5.12 -16.93 2.28
C ARG A 151 6.16 -16.24 1.41
N PHE A 152 6.98 -15.35 1.97
CA PHE A 152 8.08 -14.73 1.23
C PHE A 152 9.13 -15.74 0.79
N ARG A 153 9.56 -16.67 1.66
CA ARG A 153 10.49 -17.75 1.29
C ARG A 153 9.94 -18.64 0.16
N ASP A 154 8.69 -19.09 0.30
CA ASP A 154 8.01 -19.93 -0.71
C ASP A 154 7.95 -19.26 -2.09
N HIS A 155 7.94 -17.91 -2.14
CA HIS A 155 7.88 -17.13 -3.38
C HIS A 155 9.23 -16.51 -3.78
N LYS A 156 10.33 -16.86 -3.11
CA LYS A 156 11.67 -16.30 -3.35
C LYS A 156 11.72 -14.76 -3.23
N LEU A 157 10.98 -14.23 -2.26
CA LEU A 157 10.92 -12.80 -1.92
C LEU A 157 11.58 -12.50 -0.56
N TRP A 158 12.11 -13.52 0.11
CA TRP A 158 12.87 -13.35 1.35
C TRP A 158 14.36 -13.23 1.03
N LEU A 159 14.77 -12.02 0.64
CA LEU A 159 16.13 -11.75 0.11
C LEU A 159 17.22 -11.77 1.21
N VAL A 160 16.83 -11.70 2.48
CA VAL A 160 17.77 -11.68 3.62
C VAL A 160 18.60 -12.96 3.68
N ASP A 161 18.02 -14.12 3.37
CA ASP A 161 18.76 -15.39 3.43
C ASP A 161 19.90 -15.42 2.38
N GLU A 162 19.73 -14.73 1.23
CA GLU A 162 20.70 -14.67 0.13
C GLU A 162 21.78 -13.59 0.35
N HIS A 163 21.42 -12.47 0.99
CA HIS A 163 22.30 -11.31 1.21
C HIS A 163 22.69 -11.10 2.68
N SER A 164 22.56 -12.15 3.52
CA SER A 164 22.84 -12.05 4.95
C SER A 164 24.25 -11.56 5.27
N ASP A 165 25.22 -11.88 4.43
CA ASP A 165 26.63 -11.46 4.58
C ASP A 165 26.87 -9.99 4.21
N GLU A 166 25.96 -9.34 3.47
CA GLU A 166 26.00 -7.91 3.12
C GLU A 166 25.31 -7.03 4.16
N SER A 167 24.52 -7.63 5.05
CA SER A 167 23.78 -6.92 6.08
C SER A 167 24.74 -6.37 7.14
N PRO A 168 24.68 -5.06 7.47
CA PRO A 168 25.44 -4.51 8.60
C PRO A 168 24.96 -5.08 9.96
N LEU A 169 23.84 -5.81 9.98
CA LEU A 169 23.30 -6.52 11.14
C LEU A 169 23.78 -7.99 11.22
N GLY A 170 24.52 -8.47 10.22
CA GLY A 170 25.01 -9.86 10.14
C GLY A 170 23.91 -10.90 9.90
N LYS A 171 24.23 -12.18 10.20
CA LYS A 171 23.25 -13.28 10.21
C LYS A 171 22.38 -13.17 11.47
N ILE A 172 21.16 -12.68 11.31
CA ILE A 172 20.10 -12.70 12.33
C ILE A 172 19.46 -14.09 12.38
#